data_AF-A0A9P7BZP2-F1
#
_entry.id   AF-A0A9P7BZP2-F1
#
_cell.length_a   1.000
_cell.length_b   1.000
_cell.length_c   1.000
_cell.angle_alpha   90.00
_cell.angle_beta   90.00
_cell.angle_gamma   90.00
#
_symmetry.space_group_name_H-M   'P 1'
#
loop_
_entity.id
_entity.type
_entity.pdbx_description
1 polymer ?
#
loop_
_entity_poly.entity_id
_entity_poly.type
_entity_poly.pdbx_seq_one_letter_code
_entity_poly.pdbx_strand_id
1 'polypeptide(L)'
;MHEQRGLKPLKALCARLKIPTEHQQLAEAVCREHLNVHRIDELRDATVLELLGRCDALRRPERVARIALCCEADKRGRLGFEDADYPQGETLKRLHQAALSVQARDLDTTHLKGPAIGEALAKARVKAIAAAR
;
A
#
# COMPACT_ATOMS: atom_id res chain seq x y z
N MET A 1 0.27 17.26 7.33
CA MET A 1 1.21 16.14 7.20
C MET A 1 2.18 16.42 6.06
N HIS A 2 3.44 15.98 6.15
CA HIS A 2 4.49 16.26 5.16
C HIS A 2 4.18 15.61 3.80
N GLU A 3 3.65 14.39 3.80
CA GLU A 3 3.38 13.58 2.61
C GLU A 3 2.30 14.19 1.71
N GLN A 4 1.17 14.61 2.30
CA GLN A 4 0.06 15.20 1.54
C GLN A 4 0.45 16.53 0.88
N ARG A 5 1.38 17.29 1.49
CA ARG A 5 1.87 18.55 0.92
C ARG A 5 2.74 18.32 -0.31
N GLY A 6 3.36 17.14 -0.46
CA GLY A 6 4.17 16.77 -1.62
C GLY A 6 3.37 16.48 -2.90
N LEU A 7 2.07 16.18 -2.80
CA LEU A 7 1.25 15.80 -3.95
C LEU A 7 1.06 16.93 -4.96
N LYS A 8 0.87 18.19 -4.50
CA LYS A 8 0.70 19.35 -5.38
C LYS A 8 1.95 19.62 -6.23
N PRO A 9 3.17 19.78 -5.66
CA PRO A 9 4.37 19.96 -6.46
C PRO A 9 4.70 18.74 -7.33
N LEU A 10 4.46 17.52 -6.85
CA LEU A 10 4.61 16.31 -7.67
C LEU A 10 3.75 16.35 -8.92
N LYS A 11 2.45 16.65 -8.79
CA LYS A 11 1.53 16.77 -9.94
C LYS A 11 1.97 17.83 -10.93
N ALA A 12 2.42 18.99 -10.44
CA ALA A 12 2.95 20.06 -11.28
C ALA A 12 4.21 19.62 -12.06
N LEU A 13 5.11 18.89 -11.40
CA LEU A 13 6.31 18.32 -12.04
C LEU A 13 5.94 17.29 -13.10
N CYS A 14 5.06 16.33 -12.79
CA CYS A 14 4.62 15.30 -13.72
C CYS A 14 3.94 15.91 -14.96
N ALA A 15 3.11 16.94 -14.77
CA ALA A 15 2.48 17.66 -15.87
C ALA A 15 3.51 18.37 -16.76
N ARG A 16 4.48 19.06 -16.16
CA ARG A 16 5.54 19.78 -16.89
C ARG A 16 6.42 18.84 -17.71
N LEU A 17 6.77 17.68 -17.16
CA LEU A 17 7.62 16.68 -17.82
C LEU A 17 6.83 15.69 -18.70
N LYS A 18 5.50 15.81 -18.75
CA LYS A 18 4.60 14.89 -19.49
C LYS A 18 4.82 13.42 -19.11
N ILE A 19 4.96 13.16 -17.81
CA ILE A 19 5.17 11.81 -17.28
C ILE A 19 3.96 10.93 -17.60
N PRO A 20 4.15 9.67 -18.07
CA PRO A 20 3.04 8.76 -18.30
C PRO A 20 2.20 8.53 -17.02
N THR A 21 0.88 8.45 -17.19
CA THR A 21 -0.09 8.40 -16.07
C THR A 21 0.21 7.29 -15.06
N GLU A 22 0.67 6.13 -15.51
CA GLU A 22 1.01 5.01 -14.62
C GLU A 22 2.13 5.36 -13.62
N HIS A 23 3.16 6.07 -14.09
CA HIS A 23 4.31 6.47 -13.28
C HIS A 23 3.91 7.58 -12.30
N GLN A 24 3.10 8.54 -12.76
CA GLN A 24 2.56 9.59 -11.88
C GLN A 24 1.71 8.97 -10.76
N GLN A 25 0.83 8.02 -11.07
CA GLN A 25 -0.02 7.38 -10.07
C GLN A 25 0.80 6.61 -9.02
N LEU A 26 1.86 5.91 -9.45
CA LEU A 26 2.78 5.25 -8.53
C LEU A 26 3.49 6.27 -7.63
N ALA A 27 4.03 7.35 -8.21
CA ALA A 27 4.69 8.40 -7.45
C ALA A 27 3.74 9.08 -6.44
N GLU A 28 2.48 9.31 -6.82
CA GLU A 28 1.45 9.86 -5.92
C GLU A 28 1.06 8.90 -4.79
N ALA A 29 1.11 7.58 -5.02
CA ALA A 29 0.89 6.60 -3.97
C ALA A 29 2.06 6.61 -2.96
N VAL A 30 3.29 6.52 -3.45
CA VAL A 30 4.51 6.52 -2.61
C VAL A 30 4.64 7.85 -1.85
N CYS A 31 4.49 8.99 -2.53
CA CYS A 31 4.57 10.32 -1.91
C CYS A 31 3.62 10.45 -0.71
N ARG A 32 2.41 9.89 -0.83
CA ARG A 32 1.39 9.93 0.22
C ARG A 32 1.63 8.93 1.36
N GLU A 33 2.19 7.77 1.06
CA GLU A 33 2.14 6.61 1.96
C GLU A 33 3.51 6.08 2.43
N HIS A 34 4.64 6.57 1.91
CA HIS A 34 5.97 6.02 2.24
C HIS A 34 6.26 6.00 3.75
N LEU A 35 5.89 7.03 4.53
CA LEU A 35 6.07 6.98 5.99
C LEU A 35 5.17 5.91 6.66
N ASN A 36 3.99 5.63 6.10
CA ASN A 36 3.15 4.53 6.56
C ASN A 36 3.79 3.17 6.28
N VAL A 37 4.49 3.02 5.15
CA VAL A 37 5.28 1.83 4.84
C VAL A 37 6.48 1.71 5.79
N HIS A 38 7.20 2.80 6.06
CA HIS A 38 8.33 2.82 7.01
C HIS A 38 7.94 2.35 8.42
N ARG A 39 6.68 2.61 8.82
CA ARG A 39 6.13 2.23 10.13
C ARG A 39 5.13 1.08 10.06
N ILE A 40 5.17 0.26 9.01
CA ILE A 40 4.13 -0.76 8.75
C ILE A 40 3.92 -1.72 9.93
N ASP A 41 4.98 -2.02 10.67
CA ASP A 41 4.93 -2.88 11.86
C ASP A 41 4.19 -2.23 13.04
N GLU A 42 4.11 -0.90 13.08
CA GLU A 42 3.39 -0.13 14.10
C GLU A 42 1.90 0.08 13.76
N LEU A 43 1.51 -0.17 12.50
CA LEU A 43 0.14 0.03 12.05
C LEU A 43 -0.77 -1.10 12.54
N ARG A 44 -2.01 -0.77 12.89
CA ARG A 44 -3.07 -1.78 13.10
C ARG A 44 -3.40 -2.49 11.79
N ASP A 45 -3.86 -3.73 11.85
CA ASP A 45 -4.19 -4.55 10.66
C ASP A 45 -5.22 -3.92 9.73
N ALA A 46 -6.26 -3.32 10.30
CA ALA A 46 -7.24 -2.54 9.55
C ALA A 46 -6.59 -1.36 8.81
N THR A 47 -5.63 -0.69 9.46
CA THR A 47 -4.90 0.43 8.87
C THR A 47 -3.93 -0.03 7.76
N VAL A 48 -3.36 -1.23 7.87
CA VAL A 48 -2.61 -1.85 6.76
C VAL A 48 -3.54 -2.14 5.57
N LEU A 49 -4.74 -2.67 5.80
CA LEU A 49 -5.70 -2.89 4.72
C LEU A 49 -6.09 -1.58 4.03
N GLU A 50 -6.33 -0.51 4.79
CA GLU A 50 -6.61 0.82 4.25
C GLU A 50 -5.43 1.37 3.44
N LEU A 51 -4.19 1.20 3.92
CA LEU A 51 -2.96 1.55 3.21
C LEU A 51 -2.91 0.85 1.85
N LEU A 52 -3.11 -0.47 1.82
CA LEU A 52 -3.15 -1.25 0.57
C LEU A 52 -4.25 -0.74 -0.37
N GLY A 53 -5.41 -0.35 0.17
CA GLY A 53 -6.50 0.26 -0.59
C GLY A 53 -6.11 1.60 -1.21
N ARG A 54 -5.49 2.51 -0.46
CA ARG A 54 -5.02 3.82 -0.96
C ARG A 54 -3.90 3.69 -1.98
N CYS A 55 -3.12 2.61 -1.92
CA CYS A 55 -2.13 2.25 -2.92
C CYS A 55 -2.71 1.56 -4.17
N ASP A 56 -4.03 1.28 -4.21
CA ASP A 56 -4.70 0.50 -5.25
C ASP A 56 -4.10 -0.92 -5.42
N ALA A 57 -3.47 -1.43 -4.37
CA ALA A 57 -2.68 -2.66 -4.38
C ALA A 57 -3.51 -3.93 -4.55
N LEU A 58 -4.78 -3.92 -4.12
CA LEU A 58 -5.65 -5.10 -4.22
C LEU A 58 -6.20 -5.29 -5.63
N ARG A 59 -6.34 -4.20 -6.40
CA ARG A 59 -6.82 -4.23 -7.79
C ARG A 59 -5.65 -4.34 -8.78
N ARG A 60 -4.50 -3.79 -8.42
CA ARG A 60 -3.24 -3.79 -9.19
C ARG A 60 -2.11 -4.38 -8.34
N PRO A 61 -2.11 -5.71 -8.14
CA PRO A 61 -1.16 -6.37 -7.25
C PRO A 61 0.31 -6.15 -7.63
N GLU A 62 0.60 -5.95 -8.91
CA GLU A 62 1.93 -5.64 -9.42
C GLU A 62 2.53 -4.35 -8.85
N ARG A 63 1.69 -3.43 -8.33
CA ARG A 63 2.15 -2.16 -7.75
C ARG A 63 2.92 -2.32 -6.45
N VAL A 64 2.61 -3.34 -5.65
CA VAL A 64 3.18 -3.46 -4.29
C VAL A 64 4.70 -3.64 -4.33
N ALA A 65 5.20 -4.45 -5.25
CA ALA A 65 6.64 -4.62 -5.42
C ALA A 65 7.33 -3.30 -5.79
N ARG A 66 6.69 -2.48 -6.63
CA ARG A 66 7.21 -1.16 -7.02
C ARG A 66 7.17 -0.16 -5.87
N ILE A 67 6.09 -0.15 -5.08
CA ILE A 67 5.97 0.70 -3.89
C ILE A 67 7.05 0.35 -2.86
N ALA A 68 7.25 -0.95 -2.59
CA ALA A 68 8.30 -1.43 -1.70
C ALA A 68 9.68 -0.93 -2.14
N LEU A 69 10.02 -1.11 -3.43
CA LEU A 69 11.28 -0.64 -4.00
C LEU A 69 11.45 0.88 -3.88
N CYS A 70 10.41 1.67 -4.17
CA CYS A 70 10.50 3.12 -4.04
C CYS A 70 10.68 3.57 -2.58
N CYS A 71 10.05 2.89 -1.61
CA CYS A 71 10.20 3.24 -0.20
C CYS A 71 11.58 2.83 0.33
N GLU A 72 12.14 1.71 -0.15
CA GLU A 72 13.53 1.33 0.12
C GLU A 72 14.52 2.37 -0.39
N ALA A 73 14.32 2.84 -1.62
CA ALA A 73 15.11 3.93 -2.19
C ALA A 73 14.98 5.24 -1.41
N ASP A 74 13.78 5.59 -0.92
CA ASP A 74 13.57 6.76 -0.04
C ASP A 74 14.33 6.64 1.28
N LYS A 75 14.34 5.44 1.89
CA LYS A 75 15.09 5.17 3.12
C LYS A 75 16.60 5.31 2.90
N ARG A 76 17.12 4.67 1.85
CA ARG A 76 18.56 4.61 1.54
C ARG A 76 19.10 5.88 0.89
N GLY A 77 18.24 6.73 0.33
CA GLY A 77 18.63 8.01 -0.25
C GLY A 77 19.08 9.06 0.78
N ARG A 78 18.96 8.77 2.08
CA ARG A 78 19.48 9.62 3.15
C ARG A 78 20.97 9.33 3.36
N LEU A 79 21.78 10.38 3.41
CA LEU A 79 23.22 10.27 3.64
C LEU A 79 23.53 9.41 4.87
N GLY A 80 24.36 8.38 4.70
CA GLY A 80 24.73 7.41 5.74
C GLY A 80 23.76 6.25 5.93
N PHE A 81 22.74 6.11 5.08
CA PHE A 81 21.79 4.99 5.09
C PHE A 81 21.83 4.15 3.80
N GLU A 82 22.85 4.30 2.97
CA GLU A 82 22.95 3.71 1.63
C GLU A 82 22.79 2.19 1.67
N ASP A 83 23.32 1.54 2.70
CA ASP A 83 23.26 0.09 2.92
C ASP A 83 22.25 -0.32 4.01
N ALA A 84 21.41 0.60 4.47
CA ALA A 84 20.47 0.31 5.55
C ALA A 84 19.49 -0.80 5.14
N ASP A 85 19.26 -1.75 6.03
CA ASP A 85 18.24 -2.77 5.84
C ASP A 85 16.83 -2.14 5.77
N TYR A 86 15.98 -2.74 4.93
CA TYR A 86 14.61 -2.28 4.73
C TYR A 86 13.59 -3.43 4.76
N PRO A 87 13.45 -4.13 5.90
CA PRO A 87 12.52 -5.27 6.04
C PRO A 87 11.05 -4.90 5.79
N GLN A 88 10.69 -3.62 5.94
CA GLN A 88 9.35 -3.11 5.71
C GLN A 88 8.84 -3.39 4.29
N GLY A 89 9.74 -3.44 3.30
CA GLY A 89 9.41 -3.81 1.93
C GLY A 89 8.88 -5.24 1.83
N GLU A 90 9.54 -6.19 2.50
CA GLU A 90 9.10 -7.60 2.54
C GLU A 90 7.85 -7.77 3.41
N THR A 91 7.75 -7.06 4.53
CA THR A 91 6.51 -7.02 5.32
C THR A 91 5.33 -6.53 4.48
N LEU A 92 5.48 -5.44 3.72
CA LEU A 92 4.42 -4.93 2.86
C LEU A 92 3.95 -5.97 1.83
N LYS A 93 4.90 -6.66 1.17
CA LYS A 93 4.60 -7.72 0.20
C LYS A 93 3.86 -8.89 0.85
N ARG A 94 4.33 -9.36 2.01
CA ARG A 94 3.73 -10.47 2.76
C ARG A 94 2.29 -10.16 3.19
N LEU A 95 2.06 -8.99 3.82
CA LEU A 95 0.73 -8.59 4.27
C LEU A 95 -0.22 -8.33 3.10
N HIS A 96 0.29 -7.80 1.98
CA HIS A 96 -0.48 -7.67 0.74
C HIS A 96 -0.93 -9.03 0.21
N GLN A 97 -0.04 -10.01 0.13
CA GLN A 97 -0.40 -11.35 -0.35
C GLN A 97 -1.48 -12.00 0.53
N ALA A 98 -1.37 -11.86 1.85
CA ALA A 98 -2.38 -12.36 2.78
C ALA A 98 -3.75 -11.70 2.59
N ALA A 99 -3.79 -10.39 2.31
CA ALA A 99 -5.04 -9.71 1.99
C ALA A 99 -5.59 -10.10 0.61
N LEU A 100 -4.71 -10.30 -0.37
CA LEU A 100 -5.07 -10.62 -1.75
C LEU A 100 -5.63 -12.04 -1.89
N SER A 101 -5.17 -12.99 -1.06
CA SER A 101 -5.65 -14.37 -1.08
C SER A 101 -7.11 -14.52 -0.64
N VAL A 102 -7.67 -13.52 0.05
CA VAL A 102 -9.08 -13.51 0.46
C VAL A 102 -9.94 -12.90 -0.64
N GLN A 103 -10.80 -13.74 -1.22
CA GLN A 103 -11.77 -13.33 -2.25
C GLN A 103 -13.21 -13.46 -1.74
N ALA A 104 -14.10 -12.62 -2.27
CA ALA A 104 -15.51 -12.65 -1.86
C ALA A 104 -16.18 -14.00 -2.12
N ARG A 105 -15.75 -14.72 -3.17
CA ARG A 105 -16.27 -16.05 -3.53
C ARG A 105 -15.96 -17.13 -2.50
N ASP A 106 -14.95 -16.92 -1.66
CA ASP A 106 -14.49 -17.88 -0.64
C ASP A 106 -15.19 -17.63 0.71
N LEU A 107 -16.06 -16.62 0.78
CA LEU A 107 -16.83 -16.26 1.96
C LEU A 107 -18.28 -16.69 1.78
N ASP A 108 -18.89 -17.22 2.84
CA ASP A 108 -20.34 -17.35 2.86
C ASP A 108 -20.97 -15.95 2.96
N THR A 109 -21.36 -15.42 1.80
CA THR A 109 -22.06 -14.14 1.68
C THR A 109 -23.51 -14.34 1.28
N THR A 110 -24.04 -15.57 1.32
CA THR A 110 -25.41 -15.88 0.86
C THR A 110 -26.48 -15.14 1.69
N HIS A 111 -26.15 -14.85 2.94
CA HIS A 111 -26.98 -14.09 3.88
C HIS A 111 -26.73 -12.57 3.81
N LEU A 112 -25.80 -12.10 2.98
CA LEU A 112 -25.40 -10.69 2.89
C LEU A 112 -25.84 -10.05 1.57
N LYS A 113 -26.10 -8.74 1.59
CA LYS A 113 -26.44 -7.96 0.39
C LYS A 113 -25.68 -6.63 0.36
N GLY A 114 -25.28 -6.23 -0.85
CA GLY A 114 -24.71 -4.92 -1.12
C GLY A 114 -23.48 -4.60 -0.25
N PRO A 115 -23.46 -3.44 0.45
CA PRO A 115 -22.31 -3.01 1.27
C PRO A 115 -21.82 -4.04 2.30
N ALA A 116 -22.71 -4.88 2.83
CA ALA A 116 -22.37 -5.88 3.84
C ALA A 116 -21.37 -6.94 3.32
N ILE A 117 -21.38 -7.24 2.01
CA ILE A 117 -20.40 -8.14 1.38
C ILE A 117 -19.01 -7.53 1.43
N GLY A 118 -18.90 -6.22 1.14
CA GLY A 118 -17.65 -5.48 1.21
C GLY A 118 -17.08 -5.43 2.62
N GLU A 119 -17.93 -5.24 3.63
CA GLU A 119 -17.54 -5.25 5.04
C GLU A 119 -17.06 -6.64 5.50
N ALA A 120 -17.76 -7.71 5.10
CA ALA A 120 -17.36 -9.08 5.40
C ALA A 120 -16.00 -9.41 4.77
N LEU A 121 -15.80 -9.02 3.51
CA LEU A 121 -14.53 -9.18 2.81
C LEU A 121 -13.41 -8.39 3.49
N ALA A 122 -13.67 -7.14 3.90
CA ALA A 122 -12.70 -6.33 4.62
C ALA A 122 -12.31 -6.98 5.96
N LYS A 123 -13.29 -7.43 6.75
CA LYS A 123 -13.04 -8.13 8.02
C LYS A 123 -12.22 -9.40 7.82
N ALA A 124 -12.51 -10.19 6.80
CA ALA A 124 -11.75 -11.40 6.49
C ALA A 124 -10.30 -11.07 6.08
N ARG A 125 -10.09 -10.02 5.27
CA ARG A 125 -8.74 -9.54 4.91
C ARG A 125 -7.95 -9.03 6.10
N VAL A 126 -8.57 -8.30 7.02
CA VAL A 126 -7.93 -7.87 8.27
C VAL A 126 -7.46 -9.06 9.08
N LYS A 127 -8.28 -10.12 9.21
CA LYS A 127 -7.87 -11.36 9.88
C LYS A 127 -6.70 -12.05 9.19
N ALA A 128 -6.69 -12.08 7.86
CA ALA A 128 -5.58 -12.67 7.10
C ALA A 128 -4.28 -11.88 7.28
N ILE A 129 -4.34 -10.54 7.26
CA ILE A 129 -3.21 -9.66 7.58
C ILE A 129 -2.69 -9.95 8.99
N ALA A 130 -3.57 -10.03 9.98
CA ALA A 130 -3.21 -10.32 11.37
C ALA A 130 -2.48 -11.67 11.51
N ALA A 131 -3.01 -12.72 10.86
CA ALA A 131 -2.42 -14.05 10.88
C ALA A 131 -1.07 -14.13 10.15
N ALA A 132 -0.85 -13.23 9.19
CA ALA A 132 0.37 -13.21 8.42
C ALA A 132 1.52 -12.48 9.11
N ARG A 133 1.28 -11.73 10.21
CA ARG A 133 2.25 -10.82 10.84
C ARG A 133 3.51 -11.46 11.38
#